data_AF-U5ZD69-F1
#
_entry.id   AF-U5ZD69-F1
#
_cell.length_a   1.000
_cell.length_b   1.000
_cell.length_c   1.000
_cell.angle_alpha   90.00
_cell.angle_beta   90.00
_cell.angle_gamma   90.00
#
_symmetry.space_group_name_H-M   'P 1'
#
loop_
_entity.id
_entity.type
_entity.pdbx_description
1 polymer ?
#
loop_
_entity_poly.entity_id
_entity_poly.type
_entity_poly.pdbx_seq_one_letter_code
_entity_poly.pdbx_strand_id
1 'polypeptide(L)'
;MNLFTSSTLLTLLMLMAPIMASSTDFYKNNKYQHYVKNMTLLAFITSLVPMTMFIHTNQEVLISNWHWMTIHTLKLTLSFKMDYFSLMFMPVALFITWSIMEFSMWYMHSDPHINQFFKYLLIFLITMLILVTANNLFQLFIGWEGVGIMSFLLIGWWFGRTDANTAALQAILYNRIGDIGFLLSMAWFLHNTNAWDLQQIFTLNQNPPILPLAGITLAAAGKSAQFGLHPWLPSAMEGPTPVSALLHSSTMVVAGIFLLIRFYPLTENNKFIQTMMLSLGALTTLFTAICALTQNDIKKIIAFSTSSQLGLMMVTLGLNQPHLAFLHICTHAFFKAMLFLCSGSIIHNLNNEQDIRKMGGLYKILPFTTTALIIGCFALTGMPFLTGFYSKDLIIEAATSSYTNAWALLLTLIATSMTAIYSTRIIFFTLLEQPRFPPLMNINENNPMLINPIKRLLIGSIFAGFILSNSMPPMNIPLMTMPLYLKLTALMVTILGFILAFEINNYSKNLKYPYSSDSTKFSTLLGYFPTIMHRLPPHLVLTMSQKFATSLLDLTWTETILPKTTALIQLKASTLTSNQKGLIKLYFLSFLITMILSMLLFNYPE
;
A
#
# COMPACT_ATOMS: atom_id res chain seq x y z
N MET A 1 -33.77 -1.18 8.63
CA MET A 1 -33.64 -0.78 7.21
C MET A 1 -33.29 0.71 7.06
N ASN A 2 -34.21 1.66 7.21
CA ASN A 2 -33.93 3.09 6.94
C ASN A 2 -32.81 3.70 7.78
N LEU A 3 -32.73 3.35 9.08
CA LEU A 3 -31.66 3.82 9.96
C LEU A 3 -30.26 3.38 9.48
N PHE A 4 -30.16 2.19 8.88
CA PHE A 4 -28.90 1.62 8.42
C PHE A 4 -28.39 2.34 7.18
N THR A 5 -29.27 2.58 6.20
CA THR A 5 -28.90 3.28 4.96
C THR A 5 -28.67 4.78 5.21
N SER A 6 -29.46 5.41 6.08
CA SER A 6 -29.28 6.82 6.42
C SER A 6 -27.99 7.07 7.21
N SER A 7 -27.68 6.24 8.21
CA SER A 7 -26.45 6.38 9.00
C SER A 7 -25.19 6.17 8.16
N THR A 8 -25.20 5.19 7.26
CA THR A 8 -24.06 4.92 6.37
C THR A 8 -23.81 6.01 5.33
N LEU A 9 -24.85 6.64 4.80
CA LEU A 9 -24.67 7.80 3.90
C LEU A 9 -24.26 9.05 4.69
N LEU A 10 -24.80 9.22 5.90
CA LEU A 10 -24.44 10.33 6.78
C LEU A 10 -22.96 10.30 7.14
N THR A 11 -22.37 9.13 7.43
CA THR A 11 -20.93 9.03 7.73
C THR A 11 -20.07 9.57 6.58
N LEU A 12 -20.40 9.19 5.33
CA LEU A 12 -19.68 9.67 4.14
C LEU A 12 -19.90 11.17 3.90
N LEU A 13 -21.12 11.67 4.09
CA LEU A 13 -21.44 13.11 3.94
C LEU A 13 -20.73 13.97 5.00
N MET A 14 -20.66 13.51 6.25
CA MET A 14 -19.95 14.20 7.33
C MET A 14 -18.46 14.42 7.00
N LEU A 15 -17.84 13.46 6.31
CA LEU A 15 -16.43 13.58 5.91
C LEU A 15 -16.24 14.52 4.70
N MET A 16 -17.24 14.66 3.84
CA MET A 16 -17.18 15.61 2.73
C MET A 16 -17.32 17.07 3.18
N ALA A 17 -18.02 17.34 4.28
CA ALA A 17 -18.29 18.70 4.74
C ALA A 17 -17.01 19.55 5.01
N PRO A 18 -15.94 19.05 5.66
CA PRO A 18 -14.71 19.84 5.81
C PRO A 18 -13.94 20.06 4.51
N ILE A 19 -14.11 19.22 3.49
CA ILE A 19 -13.53 19.45 2.16
C ILE A 19 -14.26 20.59 1.48
N MET A 20 -15.60 20.60 1.54
CA MET A 20 -16.40 21.71 1.03
C MET A 20 -16.08 23.01 1.79
N ALA A 21 -15.87 22.95 3.10
CA ALA A 21 -15.45 24.12 3.88
C ALA A 21 -14.06 24.64 3.49
N SER A 22 -13.20 23.81 2.87
CA SER A 22 -11.85 24.24 2.46
C SER A 22 -11.84 25.27 1.33
N SER A 23 -12.93 25.40 0.56
CA SER A 23 -13.07 26.45 -0.46
C SER A 23 -13.58 27.79 0.11
N THR A 24 -13.94 27.84 1.40
CA THR A 24 -14.45 29.03 2.07
C THR A 24 -13.39 29.70 2.94
N ASP A 25 -13.60 30.96 3.34
CA ASP A 25 -12.68 31.69 4.21
C ASP A 25 -12.47 31.05 5.60
N PHE A 26 -13.36 30.14 6.03
CA PHE A 26 -13.16 29.36 7.26
C PHE A 26 -11.85 28.56 7.26
N TYR A 27 -11.34 28.20 6.07
CA TYR A 27 -10.07 27.51 5.91
C TYR A 27 -8.86 28.29 6.46
N LYS A 28 -8.91 29.62 6.47
CA LYS A 28 -7.81 30.45 6.98
C LYS A 28 -7.72 30.45 8.51
N ASN A 29 -8.78 30.02 9.20
CA ASN A 29 -8.80 29.99 10.66
C ASN A 29 -8.07 28.77 11.22
N ASN A 30 -7.31 28.95 12.30
CA ASN A 30 -6.66 27.86 13.04
C ASN A 30 -7.65 26.82 13.60
N LYS A 31 -8.95 27.17 13.66
CA LYS A 31 -10.03 26.27 14.10
C LYS A 31 -10.35 25.16 13.07
N TYR A 32 -9.86 25.25 11.83
CA TYR A 32 -10.13 24.25 10.78
C TYR A 32 -9.67 22.83 11.20
N GLN A 33 -8.51 22.71 11.84
CA GLN A 33 -7.96 21.43 12.28
C GLN A 33 -8.87 20.74 13.31
N HIS A 34 -9.35 21.52 14.29
CA HIS A 34 -10.31 21.03 15.27
C HIS A 34 -11.65 20.66 14.64
N TYR A 35 -12.10 21.42 13.63
CA TYR A 35 -13.31 21.10 12.89
C TYR A 35 -13.18 19.75 12.16
N VAL A 36 -12.08 19.53 11.43
CA VAL A 36 -11.80 18.26 10.76
C VAL A 36 -11.79 17.09 11.75
N LYS A 37 -11.07 17.24 12.89
CA LYS A 37 -11.04 16.22 13.96
C LYS A 37 -12.44 15.92 14.52
N ASN A 38 -13.24 16.94 14.77
CA ASN A 38 -14.57 16.75 15.34
C ASN A 38 -15.52 16.08 14.35
N MET A 39 -15.42 16.40 13.05
CA MET A 39 -16.21 15.75 12.01
C MET A 39 -15.82 14.28 11.82
N THR A 40 -14.53 13.93 11.92
CA THR A 40 -14.09 12.51 11.90
C THR A 40 -14.57 11.75 13.14
N LEU A 41 -14.58 12.38 14.31
CA LEU A 41 -15.17 11.81 15.53
C LEU A 41 -16.68 11.56 15.37
N LEU A 42 -17.43 12.52 14.82
CA LEU A 42 -18.86 12.35 14.56
C LEU A 42 -19.13 11.27 13.51
N ALA A 43 -18.29 11.18 12.47
CA ALA A 43 -18.34 10.09 11.49
C ALA A 43 -18.07 8.73 12.16
N PHE A 44 -17.12 8.64 13.08
CA PHE A 44 -16.87 7.42 13.85
C PHE A 44 -18.10 7.02 14.67
N ILE A 45 -18.68 7.93 15.46
CA ILE A 45 -19.86 7.63 16.29
C ILE A 45 -21.05 7.19 15.43
N THR A 46 -21.30 7.87 14.31
CA THR A 46 -22.39 7.51 13.40
C THR A 46 -22.15 6.17 12.70
N SER A 47 -20.90 5.77 12.45
CA SER A 47 -20.55 4.47 11.86
C SER A 47 -20.72 3.27 12.80
N LEU A 48 -20.78 3.48 14.13
CA LEU A 48 -21.05 2.41 15.09
C LEU A 48 -22.52 1.93 15.03
N VAL A 49 -23.45 2.79 14.62
CA VAL A 49 -24.88 2.46 14.50
C VAL A 49 -25.12 1.32 13.47
N PRO A 50 -24.63 1.40 12.23
CA PRO A 50 -24.78 0.29 11.28
C PRO A 50 -23.95 -0.94 11.67
N MET A 51 -22.78 -0.78 12.32
CA MET A 51 -21.98 -1.91 12.83
C MET A 51 -22.73 -2.71 13.90
N THR A 52 -23.34 -2.03 14.89
CA THR A 52 -24.09 -2.68 15.97
C THR A 52 -25.37 -3.36 15.46
N MET A 53 -26.09 -2.73 14.53
CA MET A 53 -27.22 -3.38 13.85
C MET A 53 -26.79 -4.64 13.10
N PHE A 54 -25.67 -4.58 12.38
CA PHE A 54 -25.12 -5.74 11.69
C PHE A 54 -24.76 -6.88 12.66
N ILE A 55 -24.10 -6.58 13.77
CA ILE A 55 -23.76 -7.62 14.79
C ILE A 55 -25.03 -8.29 15.35
N HIS A 56 -26.12 -7.53 15.52
CA HIS A 56 -27.36 -8.08 16.07
C HIS A 56 -28.15 -8.93 15.06
N THR A 57 -28.27 -8.49 13.81
CA THR A 57 -29.17 -9.12 12.82
C THR A 57 -28.46 -9.80 11.66
N ASN A 58 -27.13 -9.73 11.55
CA ASN A 58 -26.32 -10.16 10.40
C ASN A 58 -26.87 -9.66 9.05
N GLN A 59 -27.46 -8.46 9.03
CA GLN A 59 -28.11 -7.94 7.85
C GLN A 59 -27.13 -7.16 6.96
N GLU A 60 -26.96 -7.62 5.72
CA GLU A 60 -26.20 -6.91 4.69
C GLU A 60 -27.13 -6.11 3.78
N VAL A 61 -26.68 -4.96 3.29
CA VAL A 61 -27.47 -4.08 2.41
C VAL A 61 -26.62 -3.57 1.26
N LEU A 62 -27.22 -3.53 0.06
CA LEU A 62 -26.67 -2.82 -1.08
C LEU A 62 -27.45 -1.52 -1.30
N ILE A 63 -26.72 -0.41 -1.43
CA ILE A 63 -27.27 0.92 -1.62
C ILE A 63 -26.87 1.41 -3.02
N SER A 64 -27.76 1.29 -4.00
CA SER A 64 -27.56 1.81 -5.36
C SER A 64 -28.36 3.11 -5.54
N ASN A 65 -27.77 4.24 -5.13
CA ASN A 65 -28.51 5.51 -5.04
C ASN A 65 -28.54 6.28 -6.37
N TRP A 66 -27.40 6.39 -7.03
CA TRP A 66 -27.25 7.28 -8.17
C TRP A 66 -26.87 6.49 -9.41
N HIS A 67 -27.72 6.56 -10.43
CA HIS A 67 -27.39 6.05 -11.75
C HIS A 67 -26.46 7.02 -12.46
N TRP A 68 -25.23 6.58 -12.75
CA TRP A 68 -24.19 7.44 -13.31
C TRP A 68 -24.25 7.48 -14.84
N MET A 69 -24.16 6.32 -15.49
CA MET A 69 -24.21 6.21 -16.95
C MET A 69 -24.59 4.79 -17.38
N THR A 70 -25.32 4.63 -18.50
CA THR A 70 -25.46 3.36 -19.21
C THR A 70 -24.60 3.34 -20.46
N ILE A 71 -23.72 2.35 -20.59
CA ILE A 71 -22.94 2.08 -21.80
C ILE A 71 -23.49 0.80 -22.42
N HIS A 72 -24.34 0.93 -23.45
CA HIS A 72 -25.09 -0.17 -24.05
C HIS A 72 -25.79 -1.04 -22.99
N THR A 73 -25.22 -2.20 -22.66
CA THR A 73 -25.76 -3.17 -21.70
C THR A 73 -25.23 -2.99 -20.28
N LEU A 74 -24.18 -2.20 -20.08
CA LEU A 74 -23.55 -2.00 -18.78
C LEU A 74 -24.11 -0.76 -18.07
N LYS A 75 -24.76 -0.97 -16.93
CA LYS A 75 -25.32 0.10 -16.09
C LYS A 75 -24.35 0.46 -14.97
N LEU A 76 -23.70 1.61 -15.07
CA LEU A 76 -22.89 2.16 -13.98
C LEU A 76 -23.77 2.89 -12.98
N THR A 77 -23.69 2.46 -11.72
CA THR A 77 -24.33 3.14 -10.59
C THR A 77 -23.31 3.38 -9.49
N LEU A 78 -23.53 4.41 -8.69
CA LEU A 78 -22.82 4.61 -7.45
C LEU A 78 -23.47 3.70 -6.39
N SER A 79 -22.80 2.58 -6.14
CA SER A 79 -23.32 1.44 -5.40
C SER A 79 -22.42 1.10 -4.22
N PHE A 80 -22.97 1.24 -3.02
CA PHE A 80 -22.27 0.89 -1.78
C PHE A 80 -22.68 -0.49 -1.30
N LYS A 81 -21.71 -1.39 -1.13
CA LYS A 81 -21.89 -2.70 -0.52
C LYS A 81 -21.61 -2.61 0.98
N MET A 82 -22.67 -2.65 1.77
CA MET A 82 -22.60 -2.66 3.24
C MET A 82 -22.71 -4.10 3.74
N ASP A 83 -21.59 -4.80 3.68
CA ASP A 83 -21.43 -6.17 4.17
C ASP A 83 -20.47 -6.25 5.36
N TYR A 84 -20.26 -7.47 5.87
CA TYR A 84 -19.37 -7.77 6.99
C TYR A 84 -18.03 -6.98 6.93
N PHE A 85 -17.35 -7.01 5.79
CA PHE A 85 -16.04 -6.37 5.63
C PHE A 85 -16.11 -4.84 5.72
N SER A 86 -17.09 -4.22 5.07
CA SER A 86 -17.22 -2.76 5.10
C SER A 86 -17.65 -2.24 6.48
N LEU A 87 -18.61 -2.91 7.12
CA LEU A 87 -19.22 -2.48 8.37
C LEU A 87 -18.28 -2.61 9.55
N MET A 88 -17.42 -3.63 9.53
CA MET A 88 -16.37 -3.80 10.55
C MET A 88 -15.18 -2.87 10.30
N PHE A 89 -14.79 -2.66 9.05
CA PHE A 89 -13.61 -1.85 8.73
C PHE A 89 -13.83 -0.35 8.85
N MET A 90 -15.01 0.17 8.46
CA MET A 90 -15.28 1.61 8.50
C MET A 90 -15.07 2.22 9.90
N PRO A 91 -15.64 1.66 11.00
CA PRO A 91 -15.39 2.19 12.34
C PRO A 91 -13.94 2.09 12.78
N VAL A 92 -13.24 1.00 12.42
CA VAL A 92 -11.80 0.82 12.74
C VAL A 92 -10.96 1.90 12.05
N ALA A 93 -11.18 2.13 10.76
CA ALA A 93 -10.48 3.16 10.00
C ALA A 93 -10.78 4.57 10.55
N LEU A 94 -12.04 4.87 10.87
CA LEU A 94 -12.44 6.16 11.45
C LEU A 94 -11.87 6.39 12.86
N PHE A 95 -11.81 5.34 13.69
CA PHE A 95 -11.22 5.43 15.02
C PHE A 95 -9.71 5.74 14.96
N ILE A 96 -8.98 5.04 14.10
CA ILE A 96 -7.53 5.23 13.94
C ILE A 96 -7.26 6.60 13.34
N THR A 97 -7.97 6.99 12.29
CA THR A 97 -7.79 8.30 11.67
C THR A 97 -8.12 9.45 12.63
N TRP A 98 -9.15 9.32 13.47
CA TRP A 98 -9.41 10.28 14.54
C TRP A 98 -8.21 10.43 15.49
N SER A 99 -7.59 9.31 15.90
CA SER A 99 -6.38 9.36 16.73
C SER A 99 -5.19 10.03 16.03
N ILE A 100 -4.99 9.75 14.74
CA ILE A 100 -3.90 10.33 13.95
C ILE A 100 -4.12 11.83 13.72
N MET A 101 -5.36 12.26 13.44
CA MET A 101 -5.72 13.67 13.31
C MET A 101 -5.48 14.46 14.60
N GLU A 102 -5.70 13.84 15.76
CA GLU A 102 -5.38 14.48 17.04
C GLU A 102 -3.88 14.60 17.27
N PHE A 103 -3.13 13.53 16.96
CA PHE A 103 -1.68 13.53 17.04
C PHE A 103 -1.04 14.53 16.05
N SER A 104 -1.57 14.69 14.84
CA SER A 104 -1.01 15.61 13.85
C SER A 104 -1.15 17.08 14.24
N MET A 105 -2.15 17.45 15.06
CA MET A 105 -2.22 18.82 15.61
C MET A 105 -1.03 19.12 16.53
N TRP A 106 -0.51 18.12 17.24
CA TRP A 106 0.70 18.27 18.05
C TRP A 106 1.96 18.22 17.19
N TYR A 107 2.08 17.19 16.35
CA TYR A 107 3.30 16.91 15.59
C TYR A 107 3.62 17.94 14.50
N MET A 108 2.59 18.45 13.80
CA MET A 108 2.74 19.39 12.68
C MET A 108 2.50 20.85 13.09
N HIS A 109 2.49 21.17 14.39
CA HIS A 109 2.16 22.51 14.88
C HIS A 109 3.06 23.62 14.30
N SER A 110 4.33 23.30 14.00
CA SER A 110 5.28 24.25 13.42
C SER A 110 5.10 24.50 11.92
N ASP A 111 4.28 23.71 11.22
CA ASP A 111 4.13 23.81 9.78
C ASP A 111 3.10 24.89 9.40
N PRO A 112 3.46 25.90 8.58
CA PRO A 112 2.50 26.91 8.12
C PRO A 112 1.35 26.34 7.28
N HIS A 113 1.54 25.19 6.62
CA HIS A 113 0.56 24.58 5.71
C HIS A 113 -0.23 23.43 6.36
N ILE A 114 -0.34 23.42 7.69
CA ILE A 114 -1.08 22.41 8.44
C ILE A 114 -2.53 22.21 7.96
N ASN A 115 -3.26 23.26 7.55
CA ASN A 115 -4.65 23.10 7.07
C ASN A 115 -4.72 22.29 5.75
N GLN A 116 -3.71 22.41 4.89
CA GLN A 116 -3.59 21.64 3.65
C GLN A 116 -3.27 20.17 3.96
N PHE A 117 -2.43 19.93 4.96
CA PHE A 117 -2.12 18.59 5.45
C PHE A 117 -3.39 17.86 5.92
N PHE A 118 -4.21 18.51 6.76
CA PHE A 118 -5.49 17.94 7.22
C PHE A 118 -6.47 17.68 6.07
N LYS A 119 -6.52 18.57 5.07
CA LYS A 119 -7.32 18.37 3.86
C LYS A 119 -6.88 17.12 3.08
N TYR A 120 -5.58 16.94 2.85
CA TYR A 120 -5.05 15.77 2.14
C TYR A 120 -5.29 14.47 2.91
N LEU A 121 -5.10 14.49 4.24
CA LEU A 121 -5.38 13.35 5.09
C LEU A 121 -6.89 12.97 5.05
N LEU A 122 -7.78 13.96 5.04
CA LEU A 122 -9.22 13.73 4.93
C LEU A 122 -9.62 13.20 3.54
N ILE A 123 -9.08 13.74 2.44
CA ILE A 123 -9.33 13.21 1.09
C ILE A 123 -8.85 11.77 0.99
N PHE A 124 -7.68 11.48 1.55
CA PHE A 124 -7.13 10.12 1.62
C PHE A 124 -8.07 9.16 2.38
N LEU A 125 -8.64 9.60 3.50
CA LEU A 125 -9.61 8.82 4.26
C LEU A 125 -10.87 8.53 3.43
N ILE A 126 -11.39 9.54 2.73
CA ILE A 126 -12.58 9.38 1.90
C ILE A 126 -12.33 8.41 0.73
N THR A 127 -11.20 8.51 0.03
CA THR A 127 -10.88 7.58 -1.05
C THR A 127 -10.73 6.15 -0.54
N MET A 128 -10.19 5.96 0.67
CA MET A 128 -10.15 4.64 1.30
C MET A 128 -11.55 4.11 1.67
N LEU A 129 -12.44 4.94 2.20
CA LEU A 129 -13.82 4.50 2.49
C LEU A 129 -14.60 4.19 1.21
N ILE A 130 -14.38 4.95 0.13
CA ILE A 130 -14.95 4.65 -1.19
C ILE A 130 -14.47 3.28 -1.67
N LEU A 131 -13.17 2.98 -1.55
CA LEU A 131 -12.60 1.67 -1.91
C LEU A 131 -13.26 0.53 -1.14
N VAL A 132 -13.38 0.70 0.19
CA VAL A 132 -13.89 -0.35 1.09
C VAL A 132 -15.37 -0.63 0.88
N THR A 133 -16.15 0.41 0.59
CA THR A 133 -17.61 0.32 0.42
C THR A 133 -18.03 0.08 -1.03
N ALA A 134 -17.11 0.09 -1.99
CA ALA A 134 -17.43 -0.08 -3.41
C ALA A 134 -18.05 -1.45 -3.70
N ASN A 135 -19.17 -1.45 -4.42
CA ASN A 135 -19.74 -2.66 -5.01
C ASN A 135 -19.25 -2.94 -6.44
N ASN A 136 -18.90 -1.88 -7.18
CA ASN A 136 -18.54 -1.98 -8.58
C ASN A 136 -17.03 -1.85 -8.75
N LEU A 137 -16.44 -2.65 -9.64
CA LEU A 137 -14.99 -2.62 -9.93
C LEU A 137 -14.50 -1.22 -10.31
N PHE A 138 -15.30 -0.45 -11.05
CA PHE A 138 -14.96 0.93 -11.40
C PHE A 138 -14.90 1.86 -10.18
N GLN A 139 -15.86 1.77 -9.26
CA GLN A 139 -15.84 2.56 -8.03
C GLN A 139 -14.66 2.14 -7.12
N LEU A 140 -14.37 0.84 -7.07
CA LEU A 140 -13.20 0.31 -6.38
C LEU A 140 -11.92 0.89 -6.98
N PHE A 141 -11.82 0.97 -8.32
CA PHE A 141 -10.69 1.59 -9.02
C PHE A 141 -10.53 3.08 -8.71
N ILE A 142 -11.63 3.85 -8.62
CA ILE A 142 -11.58 5.25 -8.19
C ILE A 142 -10.94 5.37 -6.80
N GLY A 143 -11.39 4.54 -5.84
CA GLY A 143 -10.80 4.51 -4.51
C GLY A 143 -9.33 4.08 -4.53
N TRP A 144 -9.00 3.08 -5.35
CA TRP A 144 -7.66 2.50 -5.52
C TRP A 144 -6.63 3.53 -6.01
N GLU A 145 -6.98 4.27 -7.05
CA GLU A 145 -6.21 5.38 -7.60
C GLU A 145 -6.16 6.57 -6.66
N GLY A 146 -7.30 6.93 -6.07
CA GLY A 146 -7.40 8.05 -5.14
C GLY A 146 -6.47 7.89 -3.94
N VAL A 147 -6.41 6.69 -3.35
CA VAL A 147 -5.45 6.34 -2.29
C VAL A 147 -4.00 6.43 -2.80
N GLY A 148 -3.74 6.00 -4.04
CA GLY A 148 -2.42 6.08 -4.67
C GLY A 148 -1.93 7.52 -4.87
N ILE A 149 -2.76 8.39 -5.43
CA ILE A 149 -2.41 9.80 -5.68
C ILE A 149 -2.24 10.58 -4.37
N MET A 150 -3.12 10.35 -3.40
CA MET A 150 -2.99 11.01 -2.10
C MET A 150 -1.73 10.53 -1.36
N SER A 151 -1.33 9.25 -1.50
CA SER A 151 -0.05 8.77 -0.96
C SER A 151 1.16 9.48 -1.59
N PHE A 152 1.13 9.73 -2.90
CA PHE A 152 2.18 10.49 -3.59
C PHE A 152 2.34 11.90 -3.01
N LEU A 153 1.22 12.62 -2.84
CA LEU A 153 1.23 13.99 -2.28
C LEU A 153 1.68 14.02 -0.80
N LEU A 154 1.29 13.03 -0.01
CA LEU A 154 1.62 12.97 1.42
C LEU A 154 3.05 12.49 1.70
N ILE A 155 3.60 11.59 0.86
CA ILE A 155 5.03 11.20 0.95
C ILE A 155 5.91 12.38 0.50
N GLY A 156 5.54 13.03 -0.61
CA GLY A 156 6.21 14.23 -1.14
C GLY A 156 5.85 15.54 -0.44
N TRP A 157 5.42 15.51 0.83
CA TRP A 157 4.98 16.71 1.56
C TRP A 157 6.05 17.79 1.59
N TRP A 158 7.28 17.43 1.96
CA TRP A 158 8.44 18.31 1.87
C TRP A 158 9.09 18.22 0.50
N PHE A 159 8.41 18.79 -0.50
CA PHE A 159 8.79 18.76 -1.92
C PHE A 159 10.20 19.32 -2.23
N GLY A 160 10.80 20.09 -1.32
CA GLY A 160 12.20 20.55 -1.45
C GLY A 160 13.24 19.44 -1.24
N ARG A 161 12.87 18.32 -0.59
CA ARG A 161 13.77 17.17 -0.38
C ARG A 161 13.70 16.23 -1.58
N THR A 162 14.84 16.04 -2.24
CA THR A 162 14.97 15.12 -3.40
C THR A 162 14.55 13.70 -3.05
N ASP A 163 14.91 13.22 -1.86
CA ASP A 163 14.63 11.85 -1.41
C ASP A 163 13.14 11.61 -1.18
N ALA A 164 12.40 12.63 -0.74
CA ALA A 164 10.95 12.55 -0.59
C ALA A 164 10.25 12.45 -1.97
N ASN A 165 10.72 13.24 -2.95
CA ASN A 165 10.18 13.22 -4.30
C ASN A 165 10.48 11.89 -5.01
N THR A 166 11.69 11.36 -4.86
CA THR A 166 12.04 10.05 -5.44
C THR A 166 11.26 8.93 -4.77
N ALA A 167 11.08 8.95 -3.44
CA ALA A 167 10.24 7.99 -2.73
C ALA A 167 8.76 8.05 -3.17
N ALA A 168 8.21 9.26 -3.34
CA ALA A 168 6.85 9.44 -3.84
C ALA A 168 6.70 8.90 -5.27
N LEU A 169 7.65 9.21 -6.16
CA LEU A 169 7.66 8.69 -7.54
C LEU A 169 7.81 7.16 -7.57
N GLN A 170 8.61 6.62 -6.67
CA GLN A 170 8.77 5.18 -6.52
C GLN A 170 7.43 4.52 -6.14
N ALA A 171 6.71 5.07 -5.15
CA ALA A 171 5.42 4.54 -4.72
C ALA A 171 4.38 4.54 -5.86
N ILE A 172 4.29 5.60 -6.66
CA ILE A 172 3.36 5.61 -7.81
C ILE A 172 3.77 4.58 -8.87
N LEU A 173 5.07 4.40 -9.15
CA LEU A 173 5.54 3.43 -10.14
C LEU A 173 5.16 2.00 -9.75
N TYR A 174 5.44 1.59 -8.50
CA TYR A 174 5.08 0.25 -8.03
C TYR A 174 3.57 0.02 -7.98
N ASN A 175 2.79 1.04 -7.60
CA ASN A 175 1.34 0.96 -7.64
C ASN A 175 0.82 0.79 -9.07
N ARG A 176 1.39 1.52 -10.04
CA ARG A 176 1.04 1.44 -11.47
C ARG A 176 1.31 0.06 -12.06
N ILE A 177 2.38 -0.62 -11.63
CA ILE A 177 2.61 -2.02 -11.99
C ILE A 177 1.47 -2.92 -11.49
N GLY A 178 0.98 -2.67 -10.27
CA GLY A 178 -0.21 -3.36 -9.74
C GLY A 178 -1.49 -3.03 -10.52
N ASP A 179 -1.66 -1.76 -10.94
CA ASP A 179 -2.83 -1.29 -11.68
C ASP A 179 -2.98 -2.03 -13.02
N ILE A 180 -1.87 -2.46 -13.66
CA ILE A 180 -1.90 -3.31 -14.86
C ILE A 180 -2.69 -4.60 -14.59
N GLY A 181 -2.45 -5.24 -13.44
CA GLY A 181 -3.16 -6.45 -13.03
C GLY A 181 -4.64 -6.17 -12.72
N PHE A 182 -4.94 -5.04 -12.09
CA PHE A 182 -6.32 -4.64 -11.79
C PHE A 182 -7.10 -4.38 -13.09
N LEU A 183 -6.56 -3.59 -14.01
CA LEU A 183 -7.18 -3.28 -15.30
C LEU A 183 -7.33 -4.53 -16.17
N LEU A 184 -6.37 -5.46 -16.13
CA LEU A 184 -6.49 -6.76 -16.79
C LEU A 184 -7.72 -7.54 -16.29
N SER A 185 -7.91 -7.59 -14.96
CA SER A 185 -9.07 -8.27 -14.38
C SER A 185 -10.39 -7.59 -14.77
N MET A 186 -10.42 -6.26 -14.78
CA MET A 186 -11.58 -5.46 -15.15
C MET A 186 -11.96 -5.64 -16.63
N ALA A 187 -10.97 -5.67 -17.52
CA ALA A 187 -11.18 -5.96 -18.94
C ALA A 187 -11.68 -7.39 -19.16
N TRP A 188 -11.14 -8.35 -18.41
CA TRP A 188 -11.57 -9.75 -18.49
C TRP A 188 -13.02 -9.94 -18.02
N PHE A 189 -13.42 -9.35 -16.89
CA PHE A 189 -14.80 -9.40 -16.39
C PHE A 189 -15.77 -8.68 -17.33
N LEU A 190 -15.36 -7.55 -17.92
CA LEU A 190 -16.18 -6.87 -18.92
C LEU A 190 -16.43 -7.77 -20.13
N HIS A 191 -15.39 -8.39 -20.68
CA HIS A 191 -15.50 -9.19 -21.90
C HIS A 191 -16.34 -10.46 -21.69
N ASN A 192 -16.18 -11.15 -20.56
CA ASN A 192 -16.80 -12.47 -20.35
C ASN A 192 -18.13 -12.43 -19.59
N THR A 193 -18.24 -11.58 -18.56
CA THR A 193 -19.46 -11.47 -17.73
C THR A 193 -20.32 -10.27 -18.07
N ASN A 194 -19.84 -9.36 -18.93
CA ASN A 194 -20.50 -8.11 -19.29
C ASN A 194 -20.94 -7.27 -18.08
N ALA A 195 -20.17 -7.35 -16.98
CA ALA A 195 -20.52 -6.74 -15.71
C ALA A 195 -19.29 -6.37 -14.89
N TRP A 196 -19.42 -5.30 -14.13
CA TRP A 196 -18.44 -4.85 -13.14
C TRP A 196 -18.96 -4.95 -11.70
N ASP A 197 -20.23 -5.31 -11.53
CA ASP A 197 -20.87 -5.46 -10.23
C ASP A 197 -20.43 -6.80 -9.60
N LEU A 198 -19.96 -6.75 -8.36
CA LEU A 198 -19.44 -7.93 -7.66
C LEU A 198 -20.47 -9.07 -7.57
N GLN A 199 -21.77 -8.78 -7.38
CA GLN A 199 -22.81 -9.81 -7.32
C GLN A 199 -22.90 -10.62 -8.62
N GLN A 200 -22.88 -9.93 -9.76
CA GLN A 200 -23.01 -10.58 -11.06
C GLN A 200 -21.75 -11.40 -11.37
N ILE A 201 -20.57 -10.90 -10.97
CA ILE A 201 -19.32 -11.64 -11.11
C ILE A 201 -19.35 -12.93 -10.28
N PHE A 202 -19.78 -12.88 -9.01
CA PHE A 202 -19.81 -14.05 -8.13
C PHE A 202 -20.86 -15.09 -8.54
N THR A 203 -21.99 -14.65 -9.10
CA THR A 203 -23.06 -15.56 -9.55
C THR A 203 -22.69 -16.29 -10.83
N LEU A 204 -22.06 -15.61 -11.80
CA LEU A 204 -21.73 -16.19 -13.11
C LEU A 204 -20.43 -17.00 -13.09
N ASN A 205 -19.42 -16.57 -12.33
CA ASN A 205 -18.09 -17.19 -12.35
C ASN A 205 -17.84 -18.05 -11.13
N GLN A 206 -18.50 -19.19 -11.03
CA GLN A 206 -18.18 -20.15 -9.97
C GLN A 206 -16.77 -20.75 -10.17
N ASN A 207 -16.33 -20.96 -11.41
CA ASN A 207 -14.98 -21.46 -11.73
C ASN A 207 -14.24 -20.46 -12.64
N PRO A 208 -13.75 -19.33 -12.10
CA PRO A 208 -13.06 -18.33 -12.90
C PRO A 208 -11.73 -18.89 -13.43
N PRO A 209 -11.31 -18.52 -14.65
CA PRO A 209 -9.99 -18.87 -15.13
C PRO A 209 -8.91 -18.16 -14.29
N ILE A 210 -7.68 -18.63 -14.44
CA ILE A 210 -6.51 -18.18 -13.67
C ILE A 210 -6.19 -16.70 -13.95
N LEU A 211 -6.43 -16.20 -15.16
CA LEU A 211 -6.01 -14.87 -15.61
C LEU A 211 -6.56 -13.69 -14.76
N PRO A 212 -7.88 -13.53 -14.55
CA PRO A 212 -8.41 -12.42 -13.74
C PRO A 212 -7.92 -12.48 -12.29
N LEU A 213 -7.83 -13.69 -11.72
CA LEU A 213 -7.31 -13.90 -10.37
C LEU A 213 -5.82 -13.58 -10.28
N ALA A 214 -5.01 -13.96 -11.27
CA ALA A 214 -3.61 -13.60 -11.35
C ALA A 214 -3.44 -12.08 -11.43
N GLY A 215 -4.26 -11.39 -12.24
CA GLY A 215 -4.30 -9.92 -12.30
C GLY A 215 -4.64 -9.28 -10.95
N ILE A 216 -5.65 -9.79 -10.25
CA ILE A 216 -6.02 -9.38 -8.89
C ILE A 216 -4.87 -9.63 -7.90
N THR A 217 -4.19 -10.78 -7.96
CA THR A 217 -3.02 -11.03 -7.10
C THR A 217 -1.84 -10.11 -7.40
N LEU A 218 -1.64 -9.71 -8.66
CA LEU A 218 -0.62 -8.73 -9.04
C LEU A 218 -0.98 -7.32 -8.52
N ALA A 219 -2.25 -6.93 -8.63
CA ALA A 219 -2.75 -5.68 -8.04
C ALA A 219 -2.53 -5.64 -6.53
N ALA A 220 -2.89 -6.73 -5.85
CA ALA A 220 -2.63 -6.89 -4.43
C ALA A 220 -1.13 -6.85 -4.11
N ALA A 221 -0.28 -7.49 -4.91
CA ALA A 221 1.17 -7.50 -4.72
C ALA A 221 1.78 -6.09 -4.79
N GLY A 222 1.31 -5.25 -5.71
CA GLY A 222 1.73 -3.85 -5.84
C GLY A 222 1.36 -3.01 -4.61
N LYS A 223 0.07 -2.92 -4.28
CA LYS A 223 -0.40 -2.08 -3.16
C LYS A 223 -0.04 -2.61 -1.79
N SER A 224 0.07 -3.93 -1.59
CA SER A 224 0.43 -4.51 -0.29
C SER A 224 1.93 -4.75 -0.10
N ALA A 225 2.76 -4.21 -1.00
CA ALA A 225 4.22 -4.28 -0.94
C ALA A 225 4.74 -5.73 -0.78
N GLN A 226 4.23 -6.65 -1.61
CA GLN A 226 4.68 -8.04 -1.64
C GLN A 226 6.01 -8.18 -2.39
N PHE A 227 6.56 -9.39 -2.46
CA PHE A 227 7.92 -9.63 -2.93
C PHE A 227 8.00 -9.25 -4.42
N GLY A 228 9.13 -8.70 -4.84
CA GLY A 228 9.28 -8.03 -6.14
C GLY A 228 8.81 -6.56 -6.15
N LEU A 229 7.70 -6.23 -5.46
CA LEU A 229 7.13 -4.87 -5.42
C LEU A 229 7.17 -4.23 -4.02
N HIS A 230 7.99 -4.75 -3.11
CA HIS A 230 8.12 -4.30 -1.72
C HIS A 230 8.90 -2.99 -1.47
N PRO A 231 9.90 -2.56 -2.29
CA PRO A 231 10.81 -1.49 -1.87
C PRO A 231 10.21 -0.11 -1.66
N TRP A 232 9.01 0.15 -2.18
CA TRP A 232 8.38 1.47 -2.03
C TRP A 232 7.90 1.74 -0.61
N LEU A 233 7.58 0.69 0.16
CA LEU A 233 7.06 0.84 1.51
C LEU A 233 8.14 1.37 2.48
N PRO A 234 9.38 0.84 2.49
CA PRO A 234 10.47 1.41 3.28
C PRO A 234 10.87 2.83 2.85
N SER A 235 10.81 3.17 1.56
CA SER A 235 11.13 4.53 1.10
C SER A 235 10.03 5.54 1.41
N ALA A 236 8.77 5.11 1.50
CA ALA A 236 7.65 5.96 1.94
C ALA A 236 7.83 6.54 3.36
N MET A 237 8.78 6.02 4.15
CA MET A 237 9.11 6.56 5.47
C MET A 237 9.71 7.96 5.45
N GLU A 238 10.11 8.51 4.28
CA GLU A 238 10.54 9.90 4.16
C GLU A 238 9.40 10.90 4.46
N GLY A 239 8.14 10.46 4.32
CA GLY A 239 6.98 11.24 4.72
C GLY A 239 6.91 11.51 6.23
N PRO A 240 6.08 12.49 6.65
CA PRO A 240 5.91 12.80 8.07
C PRO A 240 5.25 11.64 8.83
N THR A 241 5.53 11.51 10.13
CA THR A 241 5.10 10.35 10.93
C THR A 241 3.58 10.15 11.02
N PRO A 242 2.71 11.18 11.01
CA PRO A 242 1.26 10.94 11.00
C PRO A 242 0.81 10.30 9.67
N VAL A 243 1.49 10.62 8.56
CA VAL A 243 1.22 10.00 7.25
C VAL A 243 1.63 8.54 7.28
N SER A 244 2.84 8.23 7.74
CA SER A 244 3.29 6.84 7.81
C SER A 244 2.43 6.02 8.76
N ALA A 245 2.03 6.59 9.90
CA ALA A 245 1.08 5.98 10.82
C ALA A 245 -0.22 5.59 10.12
N LEU A 246 -0.76 6.45 9.25
CA LEU A 246 -2.04 6.22 8.59
C LEU A 246 -1.93 5.26 7.40
N LEU A 247 -0.97 5.51 6.49
CA LEU A 247 -0.76 4.73 5.27
C LEU A 247 -0.43 3.27 5.58
N HIS A 248 0.43 3.03 6.57
CA HIS A 248 1.01 1.71 6.82
C HIS A 248 0.31 0.90 7.92
N SER A 249 -0.63 1.50 8.67
CA SER A 249 -1.42 0.76 9.67
C SER A 249 -2.73 0.21 9.10
N SER A 250 -3.56 1.10 8.54
CA SER A 250 -4.98 0.82 8.36
C SER A 250 -5.43 0.91 6.91
N THR A 251 -4.75 1.64 6.02
CA THR A 251 -5.40 2.10 4.78
C THR A 251 -4.72 1.60 3.51
N MET A 252 -3.66 2.25 3.04
CA MET A 252 -3.11 2.06 1.70
C MET A 252 -2.60 0.64 1.50
N VAL A 253 -1.76 0.16 2.41
CA VAL A 253 -1.08 -1.12 2.20
C VAL A 253 -2.03 -2.31 2.39
N VAL A 254 -3.08 -2.11 3.20
CA VAL A 254 -4.14 -3.08 3.44
C VAL A 254 -5.07 -3.23 2.24
N ALA A 255 -5.24 -2.17 1.42
CA ALA A 255 -6.17 -2.17 0.29
C ALA A 255 -5.96 -3.32 -0.70
N GLY A 256 -4.70 -3.74 -0.93
CA GLY A 256 -4.39 -4.88 -1.80
C GLY A 256 -4.90 -6.21 -1.25
N ILE A 257 -4.71 -6.47 0.03
CA ILE A 257 -5.21 -7.69 0.70
C ILE A 257 -6.73 -7.62 0.85
N PHE A 258 -7.26 -6.44 1.16
CA PHE A 258 -8.70 -6.20 1.21
C PHE A 258 -9.38 -6.52 -0.14
N LEU A 259 -8.75 -6.14 -1.25
CA LEU A 259 -9.24 -6.51 -2.59
C LEU A 259 -9.30 -8.04 -2.76
N LEU A 260 -8.26 -8.78 -2.35
CA LEU A 260 -8.31 -10.25 -2.41
C LEU A 260 -9.38 -10.85 -1.51
N ILE A 261 -9.57 -10.28 -0.31
CA ILE A 261 -10.65 -10.64 0.60
C ILE A 261 -12.00 -10.39 -0.08
N ARG A 262 -12.19 -9.28 -0.80
CA ARG A 262 -13.44 -9.00 -1.53
C ARG A 262 -13.74 -10.09 -2.57
N PHE A 263 -12.71 -10.60 -3.24
CA PHE A 263 -12.82 -11.65 -4.25
C PHE A 263 -12.69 -13.08 -3.68
N TYR A 264 -12.87 -13.28 -2.36
CA TYR A 264 -12.73 -14.59 -1.75
C TYR A 264 -13.59 -15.71 -2.38
N PRO A 265 -14.84 -15.48 -2.84
CA PRO A 265 -15.64 -16.56 -3.44
C PRO A 265 -15.02 -17.08 -4.74
N LEU A 266 -14.25 -16.25 -5.45
CA LEU A 266 -13.53 -16.63 -6.66
C LEU A 266 -12.22 -17.35 -6.35
N THR A 267 -11.52 -16.96 -5.29
CA THR A 267 -10.23 -17.55 -4.92
C THR A 267 -10.38 -18.90 -4.23
N GLU A 268 -11.51 -19.16 -3.56
CA GLU A 268 -11.81 -20.43 -2.88
C GLU A 268 -11.73 -21.65 -3.83
N ASN A 269 -12.22 -21.51 -5.05
CA ASN A 269 -12.29 -22.62 -6.01
C ASN A 269 -10.98 -22.87 -6.77
N ASN A 270 -10.03 -21.92 -6.75
CA ASN A 270 -8.80 -22.00 -7.54
C ASN A 270 -7.56 -22.27 -6.67
N LYS A 271 -7.22 -23.56 -6.53
CA LYS A 271 -6.05 -24.03 -5.76
C LYS A 271 -4.73 -23.46 -6.26
N PHE A 272 -4.56 -23.24 -7.56
CA PHE A 272 -3.31 -22.69 -8.09
C PHE A 272 -3.06 -21.27 -7.55
N ILE A 273 -4.09 -20.43 -7.59
CA ILE A 273 -4.01 -19.06 -7.04
C ILE A 273 -3.77 -19.10 -5.53
N GLN A 274 -4.43 -19.99 -4.78
CA GLN A 274 -4.16 -20.18 -3.35
C GLN A 274 -2.69 -20.52 -3.08
N THR A 275 -2.10 -21.46 -3.83
CA THR A 275 -0.67 -21.80 -3.68
C THR A 275 0.26 -20.65 -4.07
N MET A 276 -0.11 -19.87 -5.09
CA MET A 276 0.64 -18.68 -5.49
C MET A 276 0.59 -17.60 -4.39
N MET A 277 -0.58 -17.34 -3.82
CA MET A 277 -0.72 -16.40 -2.69
C MET A 277 0.06 -16.86 -1.47
N LEU A 278 -0.03 -18.16 -1.13
CA LEU A 278 0.67 -18.75 0.01
C LEU A 278 2.20 -18.60 -0.12
N SER A 279 2.76 -18.95 -1.28
CA SER A 279 4.19 -18.88 -1.54
C SER A 279 4.71 -17.44 -1.60
N LEU A 280 3.98 -16.54 -2.27
CA LEU A 280 4.31 -15.11 -2.32
C LEU A 280 4.31 -14.49 -0.92
N GLY A 281 3.27 -14.76 -0.12
CA GLY A 281 3.15 -14.27 1.25
C GLY A 281 4.24 -14.82 2.18
N ALA A 282 4.55 -16.11 2.08
CA ALA A 282 5.61 -16.72 2.90
C ALA A 282 6.98 -16.10 2.59
N LEU A 283 7.30 -15.88 1.31
CA LEU A 283 8.52 -15.19 0.89
C LEU A 283 8.59 -13.76 1.43
N THR A 284 7.49 -13.01 1.40
CA THR A 284 7.47 -11.62 1.88
C THR A 284 7.64 -11.52 3.37
N THR A 285 6.95 -12.38 4.14
CA THR A 285 7.08 -12.41 5.60
C THR A 285 8.52 -12.59 6.03
N LEU A 286 9.22 -13.55 5.43
CA LEU A 286 10.60 -13.86 5.73
C LEU A 286 11.54 -12.76 5.28
N PHE A 287 11.47 -12.36 4.01
CA PHE A 287 12.42 -11.42 3.43
C PHE A 287 12.41 -10.07 4.17
N THR A 288 11.22 -9.55 4.46
CA THR A 288 11.08 -8.27 5.17
C THR A 288 11.46 -8.39 6.64
N ALA A 289 11.18 -9.52 7.29
CA ALA A 289 11.61 -9.76 8.66
C ALA A 289 13.15 -9.83 8.77
N ILE A 290 13.83 -10.48 7.83
CA ILE A 290 15.31 -10.50 7.77
C ILE A 290 15.87 -9.09 7.59
N CYS A 291 15.28 -8.28 6.70
CA CYS A 291 15.69 -6.89 6.51
C CYS A 291 15.52 -6.08 7.80
N ALA A 292 14.42 -6.26 8.54
CA ALA A 292 14.14 -5.52 9.77
C ALA A 292 15.18 -5.71 10.89
N LEU A 293 15.90 -6.84 10.92
CA LEU A 293 16.83 -7.19 11.99
C LEU A 293 18.00 -6.22 12.13
N THR A 294 18.48 -5.65 11.03
CA THR A 294 19.73 -4.87 11.01
C THR A 294 19.52 -3.41 10.61
N GLN A 295 18.28 -2.99 10.33
CA GLN A 295 17.96 -1.58 10.11
C GLN A 295 18.09 -0.78 11.41
N ASN A 296 18.42 0.50 11.25
CA ASN A 296 18.66 1.43 12.37
C ASN A 296 17.63 2.56 12.47
N ASP A 297 16.96 2.91 11.37
CA ASP A 297 15.85 3.87 11.41
C ASP A 297 14.60 3.20 12.01
N ILE A 298 14.09 3.74 13.11
CA ILE A 298 12.93 3.20 13.82
C ILE A 298 11.70 3.09 12.90
N LYS A 299 11.48 4.06 12.00
CA LYS A 299 10.35 4.02 11.07
C LYS A 299 10.51 2.90 10.05
N LYS A 300 11.74 2.67 9.54
CA LYS A 300 12.02 1.57 8.61
C LYS A 300 11.84 0.21 9.26
N ILE A 301 12.22 0.03 10.52
CA ILE A 301 11.97 -1.23 11.24
C ILE A 301 10.46 -1.47 11.35
N ILE A 302 9.69 -0.45 11.75
CA ILE A 302 8.22 -0.56 11.84
C ILE A 302 7.61 -0.82 10.44
N ALA A 303 8.10 -0.18 9.38
CA ALA A 303 7.68 -0.42 8.00
C ALA A 303 7.93 -1.86 7.52
N PHE A 304 9.12 -2.42 7.77
CA PHE A 304 9.37 -3.83 7.44
C PHE A 304 8.49 -4.76 8.28
N SER A 305 8.23 -4.40 9.53
CA SER A 305 7.32 -5.16 10.37
C SER A 305 5.86 -5.10 9.89
N THR A 306 5.42 -4.08 9.15
CA THR A 306 4.07 -4.08 8.52
C THR A 306 4.08 -4.95 7.28
N SER A 307 5.08 -4.82 6.40
CA SER A 307 5.22 -5.69 5.21
C SER A 307 5.26 -7.18 5.58
N SER A 308 5.92 -7.53 6.70
CA SER A 308 5.94 -8.90 7.22
C SER A 308 4.55 -9.39 7.65
N GLN A 309 3.74 -8.56 8.32
CA GLN A 309 2.37 -8.93 8.71
C GLN A 309 1.41 -8.98 7.51
N LEU A 310 1.62 -8.12 6.51
CA LEU A 310 0.85 -8.15 5.27
C LEU A 310 1.16 -9.41 4.44
N GLY A 311 2.39 -9.89 4.48
CA GLY A 311 2.73 -11.22 3.97
C GLY A 311 2.03 -12.34 4.74
N LEU A 312 1.90 -12.22 6.07
CA LEU A 312 1.14 -13.19 6.89
C LEU A 312 -0.34 -13.19 6.49
N MET A 313 -0.93 -12.02 6.25
CA MET A 313 -2.28 -11.91 5.73
C MET A 313 -2.40 -12.55 4.34
N MET A 314 -1.40 -12.41 3.47
CA MET A 314 -1.39 -13.06 2.15
C MET A 314 -1.30 -14.59 2.27
N VAL A 315 -0.52 -15.10 3.23
CA VAL A 315 -0.47 -16.54 3.58
C VAL A 315 -1.86 -17.02 3.98
N THR A 316 -2.58 -16.29 4.84
CA THR A 316 -3.93 -16.69 5.30
C THR A 316 -4.96 -16.76 4.19
N LEU A 317 -4.86 -15.88 3.19
CA LEU A 317 -5.68 -15.96 1.98
C LEU A 317 -5.33 -17.19 1.14
N GLY A 318 -4.05 -17.56 1.09
CA GLY A 318 -3.59 -18.82 0.49
C GLY A 318 -4.07 -20.08 1.21
N LEU A 319 -4.47 -19.98 2.47
CA LEU A 319 -5.08 -21.07 3.27
C LEU A 319 -6.60 -21.13 3.16
N ASN A 320 -7.22 -20.30 2.30
CA ASN A 320 -8.67 -20.13 2.21
C ASN A 320 -9.33 -19.69 3.53
N GLN A 321 -8.67 -18.81 4.30
CA GLN A 321 -9.20 -18.22 5.53
C GLN A 321 -9.33 -16.69 5.44
N PRO A 322 -10.20 -16.15 4.56
CA PRO A 322 -10.31 -14.70 4.32
C PRO A 322 -10.83 -13.92 5.53
N HIS A 323 -11.73 -14.51 6.33
CA HIS A 323 -12.28 -13.88 7.53
C HIS A 323 -11.21 -13.70 8.62
N LEU A 324 -10.28 -14.66 8.77
CA LEU A 324 -9.13 -14.53 9.68
C LEU A 324 -8.13 -13.47 9.18
N ALA A 325 -7.88 -13.42 7.87
CA ALA A 325 -7.07 -12.36 7.26
C ALA A 325 -7.65 -10.97 7.58
N PHE A 326 -8.96 -10.83 7.46
CA PHE A 326 -9.68 -9.59 7.76
C PHE A 326 -9.66 -9.22 9.27
N LEU A 327 -9.87 -10.20 10.16
CA LEU A 327 -9.69 -9.98 11.60
C LEU A 327 -8.26 -9.51 11.91
N HIS A 328 -7.25 -10.09 11.25
CA HIS A 328 -5.88 -9.65 11.42
C HIS A 328 -5.66 -8.22 10.91
N ILE A 329 -6.25 -7.82 9.78
CA ILE A 329 -6.24 -6.42 9.31
C ILE A 329 -6.76 -5.47 10.41
N CYS A 330 -7.94 -5.75 10.98
CA CYS A 330 -8.55 -4.90 11.99
C CYS A 330 -7.69 -4.80 13.26
N THR A 331 -7.17 -5.93 13.75
CA THR A 331 -6.32 -5.96 14.96
C THR A 331 -4.95 -5.29 14.72
N HIS A 332 -4.33 -5.56 13.56
CA HIS A 332 -3.07 -4.96 13.12
C HIS A 332 -3.11 -3.44 13.09
N ALA A 333 -4.23 -2.88 12.63
CA ALA A 333 -4.38 -1.45 12.48
C ALA A 333 -4.20 -0.70 13.81
N PHE A 334 -4.69 -1.23 14.94
CA PHE A 334 -4.56 -0.60 16.27
C PHE A 334 -3.11 -0.54 16.75
N PHE A 335 -2.43 -1.68 16.86
CA PHE A 335 -1.09 -1.72 17.45
C PHE A 335 -0.03 -1.11 16.52
N LYS A 336 -0.18 -1.17 15.19
CA LYS A 336 0.74 -0.47 14.28
C LYS A 336 0.59 1.03 14.31
N ALA A 337 -0.65 1.54 14.29
CA ALA A 337 -0.86 2.98 14.45
C ALA A 337 -0.23 3.46 15.76
N MET A 338 -0.43 2.72 16.85
CA MET A 338 0.19 3.03 18.14
C MET A 338 1.72 3.05 18.07
N LEU A 339 2.35 2.04 17.46
CA LEU A 339 3.81 1.99 17.31
C LEU A 339 4.36 3.18 16.51
N PHE A 340 3.68 3.58 15.42
CA PHE A 340 4.09 4.77 14.65
C PHE A 340 3.90 6.07 15.46
N LEU A 341 2.80 6.23 16.19
CA LEU A 341 2.61 7.41 17.05
C LEU A 341 3.65 7.48 18.18
N CYS A 342 3.96 6.34 18.80
CA CYS A 342 5.04 6.25 19.80
C CYS A 342 6.40 6.60 19.17
N SER A 343 6.71 6.07 17.98
CA SER A 343 7.94 6.44 17.28
C SER A 343 7.98 7.94 16.95
N GLY A 344 6.85 8.53 16.54
CA GLY A 344 6.75 9.96 16.26
C GLY A 344 6.95 10.83 17.51
N SER A 345 6.44 10.38 18.66
CA SER A 345 6.70 11.06 19.93
C SER A 345 8.18 11.04 20.32
N ILE A 346 8.87 9.91 20.11
CA ILE A 346 10.31 9.77 20.38
C ILE A 346 11.10 10.67 19.41
N ILE A 347 10.79 10.62 18.12
CA ILE A 347 11.49 11.41 17.08
C ILE A 347 11.34 12.91 17.35
N HIS A 348 10.13 13.38 17.65
CA HIS A 348 9.90 14.81 17.89
C HIS A 348 10.56 15.28 19.19
N ASN A 349 10.52 14.49 20.26
CA ASN A 349 11.19 14.81 21.52
C ASN A 349 12.72 14.75 21.43
N LEU A 350 13.27 14.01 20.46
CA LEU A 350 14.70 13.92 20.16
C LEU A 350 15.11 14.80 18.97
N ASN A 351 14.43 15.92 18.73
CA ASN A 351 14.78 16.90 17.67
C ASN A 351 14.93 16.27 16.27
N ASN A 352 13.97 15.45 15.85
CA ASN A 352 13.93 14.74 14.55
C ASN A 352 14.98 13.63 14.36
N GLU A 353 15.63 13.16 15.42
CA GLU A 353 16.51 11.98 15.34
C GLU A 353 15.70 10.67 15.23
N GLN A 354 15.96 9.90 14.17
CA GLN A 354 15.23 8.66 13.82
C GLN A 354 16.05 7.39 14.06
N ASP A 355 17.35 7.52 14.26
CA ASP A 355 18.29 6.41 14.40
C ASP A 355 18.30 5.85 15.84
N ILE A 356 17.98 4.56 15.98
CA ILE A 356 17.96 3.88 17.29
C ILE A 356 19.32 3.90 18.00
N ARG A 357 20.43 4.05 17.25
CA ARG A 357 21.79 4.10 17.82
C ARG A 357 22.03 5.37 18.65
N LYS A 358 21.27 6.44 18.38
CA LYS A 358 21.33 7.70 19.13
C LYS A 358 20.22 7.83 20.17
N MET A 359 19.46 6.75 20.43
CA MET A 359 18.44 6.69 21.48
C MET A 359 18.99 5.99 22.73
N GLY A 360 18.13 5.56 23.65
CA GLY A 360 18.49 4.82 24.86
C GLY A 360 18.08 5.55 26.14
N GLY A 361 17.83 4.80 27.21
CA GLY A 361 17.45 5.33 28.52
C GLY A 361 16.07 6.01 28.57
N LEU A 362 15.25 5.89 27.53
CA LEU A 362 13.95 6.56 27.44
C LEU A 362 12.90 5.99 28.41
N TYR A 363 13.11 4.77 28.95
CA TYR A 363 12.18 4.12 29.89
C TYR A 363 11.75 5.02 31.07
N LYS A 364 12.69 5.78 31.65
CA LYS A 364 12.40 6.69 32.76
C LYS A 364 11.96 8.08 32.31
N ILE A 365 12.37 8.51 31.13
CA ILE A 365 12.19 9.90 30.66
C ILE A 365 10.82 10.07 29.99
N LEU A 366 10.36 9.07 29.24
CA LEU A 366 9.08 9.07 28.53
C LEU A 366 8.20 7.89 28.97
N PRO A 367 7.79 7.82 30.25
CA PRO A 367 7.10 6.66 30.81
C PRO A 367 5.82 6.31 30.05
N PHE A 368 5.03 7.29 29.59
CA PHE A 368 3.81 6.98 28.88
C PHE A 368 4.09 6.38 27.49
N THR A 369 4.98 6.99 26.71
CA THR A 369 5.32 6.45 25.38
C THR A 369 5.99 5.08 25.47
N THR A 370 6.80 4.84 26.51
CA THR A 370 7.47 3.55 26.71
C THR A 370 6.48 2.44 27.05
N THR A 371 5.50 2.68 27.92
CA THR A 371 4.45 1.70 28.22
C THR A 371 3.64 1.34 26.96
N ALA A 372 3.25 2.34 26.17
CA ALA A 372 2.52 2.14 24.93
C ALA A 372 3.35 1.39 23.87
N LEU A 373 4.64 1.71 23.74
CA LEU A 373 5.54 1.03 22.81
C LEU A 373 5.72 -0.44 23.20
N ILE A 374 5.92 -0.74 24.48
CA ILE A 374 6.07 -2.12 24.98
C ILE A 374 4.79 -2.93 24.74
N ILE A 375 3.62 -2.38 25.07
CA ILE A 375 2.32 -3.04 24.81
C ILE A 375 2.13 -3.27 23.31
N GLY A 376 2.49 -2.30 22.46
CA GLY A 376 2.43 -2.43 21.01
C GLY A 376 3.35 -3.53 20.46
N CYS A 377 4.57 -3.62 20.98
CA CYS A 377 5.51 -4.67 20.64
C CYS A 377 4.99 -6.06 21.07
N PHE A 378 4.43 -6.20 22.28
CA PHE A 378 3.83 -7.46 22.72
C PHE A 378 2.57 -7.85 21.96
N ALA A 379 1.73 -6.88 21.58
CA ALA A 379 0.59 -7.13 20.72
C ALA A 379 1.05 -7.61 19.33
N LEU A 380 2.12 -7.04 18.77
CA LEU A 380 2.70 -7.44 17.48
C LEU A 380 3.31 -8.86 17.52
N THR A 381 3.98 -9.23 18.61
CA THR A 381 4.55 -10.58 18.75
C THR A 381 3.48 -11.64 18.95
N GLY A 382 2.32 -11.28 19.51
CA GLY A 382 1.19 -12.18 19.74
C GLY A 382 1.11 -12.68 21.18
N MET A 383 1.46 -11.84 22.16
CA MET A 383 1.32 -12.17 23.57
C MET A 383 -0.12 -12.58 23.90
N PRO A 384 -0.36 -13.67 24.67
CA PRO A 384 -1.70 -14.12 25.02
C PRO A 384 -2.58 -13.00 25.56
N PHE A 385 -3.86 -13.03 25.16
CA PHE A 385 -4.91 -12.06 25.52
C PHE A 385 -4.76 -10.63 24.97
N LEU A 386 -3.62 -10.23 24.40
CA LEU A 386 -3.54 -8.99 23.64
C LEU A 386 -4.17 -9.17 22.26
N THR A 387 -4.45 -8.05 21.59
CA THR A 387 -5.21 -8.07 20.32
C THR A 387 -4.60 -8.89 19.20
N GLY A 388 -3.27 -8.97 19.12
CA GLY A 388 -2.60 -9.79 18.11
C GLY A 388 -2.80 -11.30 18.31
N PHE A 389 -3.02 -11.76 19.53
CA PHE A 389 -3.24 -13.19 19.83
C PHE A 389 -4.50 -13.73 19.14
N TYR A 390 -5.62 -13.00 19.23
CA TYR A 390 -6.91 -13.42 18.67
C TYR A 390 -6.92 -13.63 17.16
N SER A 391 -5.92 -13.11 16.43
CA SER A 391 -5.80 -13.34 14.99
C SER A 391 -4.55 -14.17 14.66
N LYS A 392 -3.37 -13.76 15.11
CA LYS A 392 -2.09 -14.36 14.72
C LYS A 392 -1.95 -15.81 15.20
N ASP A 393 -2.45 -16.14 16.39
CA ASP A 393 -2.42 -17.51 16.92
C ASP A 393 -3.29 -18.45 16.07
N LEU A 394 -4.55 -18.04 15.83
CA LEU A 394 -5.49 -18.75 14.95
C LEU A 394 -4.96 -18.93 13.52
N ILE A 395 -4.21 -17.94 13.00
CA ILE A 395 -3.56 -18.03 11.69
C ILE A 395 -2.52 -19.14 11.67
N ILE A 396 -1.67 -19.23 12.68
CA ILE A 396 -0.62 -20.25 12.78
C ILE A 396 -1.24 -21.63 13.01
N GLU A 397 -2.29 -21.71 13.83
CA GLU A 397 -3.09 -22.93 14.02
C GLU A 397 -3.71 -23.42 12.71
N ALA A 398 -4.34 -22.53 11.94
CA ALA A 398 -4.90 -22.87 10.64
C ALA A 398 -3.80 -23.31 9.66
N ALA A 399 -2.63 -22.66 9.67
CA ALA A 399 -1.51 -22.99 8.80
C ALA A 399 -0.88 -24.36 9.11
N THR A 400 -0.76 -24.70 10.39
CA THR A 400 -0.16 -25.97 10.84
C THR A 400 -1.10 -27.17 10.69
N SER A 401 -2.42 -26.95 10.76
CA SER A 401 -3.43 -28.00 10.71
C SER A 401 -4.03 -28.25 9.31
N SER A 402 -3.79 -27.37 8.35
CA SER A 402 -4.28 -27.51 6.98
C SER A 402 -3.26 -28.18 6.03
N TYR A 403 -3.75 -28.65 4.88
CA TYR A 403 -2.90 -29.22 3.83
C TYR A 403 -2.13 -28.11 3.10
N THR A 404 -1.01 -27.69 3.70
CA THR A 404 -0.21 -26.56 3.23
C THR A 404 1.11 -27.00 2.63
N ASN A 405 1.71 -26.11 1.84
CA ASN A 405 3.10 -26.28 1.45
C ASN A 405 4.00 -26.16 2.69
N ALA A 406 4.67 -27.25 3.05
CA ALA A 406 5.56 -27.33 4.21
C ALA A 406 6.65 -26.24 4.20
N TRP A 407 7.15 -25.88 3.01
CA TRP A 407 8.13 -24.81 2.88
C TRP A 407 7.55 -23.44 3.27
N ALA A 408 6.33 -23.13 2.83
CA ALA A 408 5.67 -21.88 3.19
C ALA A 408 5.38 -21.81 4.70
N LEU A 409 4.95 -22.92 5.31
CA LEU A 409 4.75 -23.02 6.76
C LEU A 409 6.06 -22.79 7.54
N LEU A 410 7.17 -23.40 7.10
CA LEU A 410 8.46 -23.22 7.78
C LEU A 410 8.94 -21.77 7.69
N LEU A 411 8.77 -21.13 6.52
CA LEU A 411 9.11 -19.71 6.37
C LEU A 411 8.27 -18.80 7.27
N THR A 412 6.97 -19.07 7.41
CA THR A 412 6.09 -18.25 8.27
C THR A 412 6.44 -18.44 9.74
N LEU A 413 6.75 -19.66 10.19
CA LEU A 413 7.23 -19.91 11.55
C LEU A 413 8.55 -19.17 11.82
N ILE A 414 9.54 -19.23 10.92
CA ILE A 414 10.78 -18.45 11.07
C ILE A 414 10.47 -16.95 11.08
N ALA A 415 9.59 -16.45 10.21
CA ALA A 415 9.21 -15.04 10.22
C ALA A 415 8.57 -14.64 11.57
N THR A 416 7.76 -15.52 12.18
CA THR A 416 7.16 -15.25 13.50
C THR A 416 8.21 -15.15 14.62
N SER A 417 9.27 -15.98 14.61
CA SER A 417 10.37 -15.80 15.58
C SER A 417 11.12 -14.50 15.34
N MET A 418 11.40 -14.16 14.07
CA MET A 418 12.04 -12.90 13.71
C MET A 418 11.20 -11.68 14.14
N THR A 419 9.87 -11.80 14.21
CA THR A 419 9.02 -10.74 14.77
C THR A 419 9.30 -10.42 16.22
N ALA A 420 9.58 -11.44 17.04
CA ALA A 420 10.04 -11.23 18.40
C ALA A 420 11.44 -10.58 18.42
N ILE A 421 12.33 -10.98 17.51
CA ILE A 421 13.71 -10.45 17.47
C ILE A 421 13.75 -8.96 17.13
N TYR A 422 13.09 -8.49 16.07
CA TYR A 422 13.12 -7.06 15.77
C TYR A 422 12.30 -6.23 16.78
N SER A 423 11.26 -6.81 17.41
CA SER A 423 10.49 -6.09 18.44
C SER A 423 11.30 -5.83 19.70
N THR A 424 12.05 -6.83 20.17
CA THR A 424 12.97 -6.70 21.30
C THR A 424 14.15 -5.80 20.97
N ARG A 425 14.65 -5.83 19.74
CA ARG A 425 15.67 -4.87 19.24
C ARG A 425 15.20 -3.43 19.41
N ILE A 426 13.96 -3.10 19.01
CA ILE A 426 13.41 -1.75 19.23
C ILE A 426 13.40 -1.44 20.72
N ILE A 427 12.81 -2.31 21.55
CA ILE A 427 12.72 -2.07 23.01
C ILE A 427 14.12 -1.86 23.61
N PHE A 428 15.10 -2.67 23.21
CA PHE A 428 16.44 -2.65 23.75
C PHE A 428 17.22 -1.37 23.38
N PHE A 429 17.31 -1.02 22.10
CA PHE A 429 18.11 0.14 21.68
C PHE A 429 17.41 1.48 21.91
N THR A 430 16.08 1.52 21.96
CA THR A 430 15.34 2.78 22.14
C THR A 430 15.02 3.08 23.60
N LEU A 431 14.49 2.09 24.33
CA LEU A 431 13.97 2.29 25.68
C LEU A 431 14.99 1.94 26.76
N LEU A 432 15.69 0.83 26.58
CA LEU A 432 16.69 0.34 27.52
C LEU A 432 18.05 1.01 27.28
N GLU A 433 19.07 0.53 27.98
CA GLU A 433 20.44 1.04 27.95
C GLU A 433 20.59 2.48 28.48
N GLN A 434 21.80 3.01 28.38
CA GLN A 434 22.14 4.38 28.77
C GLN A 434 21.76 5.36 27.63
N PRO A 435 21.44 6.62 27.96
CA PRO A 435 21.12 7.63 26.95
C PRO A 435 22.32 7.89 26.03
N ARG A 436 22.11 7.79 24.70
CA ARG A 436 23.10 8.14 23.66
C ARG A 436 22.70 9.35 22.82
N PHE A 437 21.61 10.02 23.19
CA PHE A 437 21.18 11.26 22.55
C PHE A 437 22.04 12.45 23.04
N PRO A 438 22.11 13.55 22.28
CA PRO A 438 22.87 14.74 22.69
C PRO A 438 22.38 15.31 24.03
N PRO A 439 23.27 15.93 24.83
CA PRO A 439 22.98 16.28 26.23
C PRO A 439 21.89 17.34 26.41
N LEU A 440 21.64 18.18 25.39
CA LEU A 440 20.69 19.28 25.45
C LEU A 440 19.39 18.88 24.76
N MET A 441 18.42 18.37 25.53
CA MET A 441 17.12 17.94 25.00
C MET A 441 15.96 18.47 25.84
N ASN A 442 14.97 19.05 25.16
CA ASN A 442 13.70 19.47 25.74
C ASN A 442 12.66 18.36 25.56
N ILE A 443 12.78 17.29 26.35
CA ILE A 443 11.88 16.14 26.28
C ILE A 443 10.58 16.48 27.03
N ASN A 444 9.44 16.41 26.35
CA ASN A 444 8.14 16.65 26.98
C ASN A 444 7.04 15.78 26.34
N GLU A 445 6.39 14.94 27.14
CA GLU A 445 5.22 14.16 26.73
C GLU A 445 3.89 14.69 27.27
N ASN A 446 3.88 15.77 28.07
CA ASN A 446 2.71 16.22 28.84
C ASN A 446 1.63 16.94 28.01
N ASN A 447 1.57 16.75 26.69
CA ASN A 447 0.53 17.35 25.86
C ASN A 447 -0.69 16.41 25.75
N PRO A 448 -1.93 16.86 26.07
CA PRO A 448 -3.13 16.03 25.91
C PRO A 448 -3.34 15.57 24.46
N MET A 449 -2.95 16.37 23.46
CA MET A 449 -3.06 16.01 22.04
C MET A 449 -2.11 14.86 21.63
N LEU A 450 -1.09 14.57 22.44
CA LEU A 450 -0.22 13.41 22.29
C LEU A 450 -0.71 12.22 23.13
N ILE A 451 -1.04 12.47 24.40
CA ILE A 451 -1.41 11.41 25.35
C ILE A 451 -2.75 10.77 24.96
N ASN A 452 -3.77 11.56 24.64
CA ASN A 452 -5.10 11.06 24.32
C ASN A 452 -5.14 10.09 23.12
N PRO A 453 -4.56 10.40 21.94
CA PRO A 453 -4.60 9.47 20.82
C PRO A 453 -3.86 8.16 21.11
N ILE A 454 -2.68 8.23 21.72
CA ILE A 454 -1.94 7.02 22.12
C ILE A 454 -2.73 6.23 23.17
N LYS A 455 -3.35 6.89 24.16
CA LYS A 455 -4.19 6.22 25.18
C LYS A 455 -5.37 5.47 24.55
N ARG A 456 -6.05 6.08 23.58
CA ARG A 456 -7.17 5.45 22.85
C ARG A 456 -6.71 4.23 22.06
N LEU A 457 -5.60 4.34 21.33
CA LEU A 457 -5.04 3.21 20.60
C LEU A 457 -4.51 2.12 21.54
N LEU A 458 -3.98 2.48 22.71
CA LEU A 458 -3.54 1.56 23.75
C LEU A 458 -4.71 0.72 24.26
N ILE A 459 -5.82 1.37 24.63
CA ILE A 459 -7.07 0.68 25.02
C ILE A 459 -7.54 -0.25 23.87
N GLY A 460 -7.48 0.22 22.63
CA GLY A 460 -7.78 -0.59 21.44
C GLY A 460 -6.86 -1.81 21.31
N SER A 461 -5.55 -1.64 21.47
CA SER A 461 -4.56 -2.72 21.35
C SER A 461 -4.59 -3.77 22.47
N ILE A 462 -5.32 -3.50 23.56
CA ILE A 462 -5.62 -4.48 24.61
C ILE A 462 -6.97 -5.15 24.34
N PHE A 463 -8.05 -4.39 24.15
CA PHE A 463 -9.42 -4.92 24.16
C PHE A 463 -10.05 -5.16 22.78
N ALA A 464 -9.64 -4.46 21.72
CA ALA A 464 -10.38 -4.48 20.46
C ALA A 464 -10.43 -5.88 19.81
N GLY A 465 -9.34 -6.64 19.85
CA GLY A 465 -9.26 -8.01 19.36
C GLY A 465 -10.18 -8.97 20.10
N PHE A 466 -10.31 -8.84 21.43
CA PHE A 466 -11.29 -9.60 22.21
C PHE A 466 -12.73 -9.23 21.83
N ILE A 467 -13.02 -7.93 21.72
CA ILE A 467 -14.36 -7.45 21.34
C ILE A 467 -14.71 -7.90 19.93
N LEU A 468 -13.80 -7.74 18.96
CA LEU A 468 -14.02 -8.11 17.57
C LEU A 468 -14.19 -9.62 17.43
N SER A 469 -13.28 -10.43 17.98
CA SER A 469 -13.37 -11.90 17.86
C SER A 469 -14.66 -12.48 18.45
N ASN A 470 -15.16 -11.94 19.57
CA ASN A 470 -16.40 -12.41 20.19
C ASN A 470 -17.67 -11.86 19.53
N SER A 471 -17.62 -10.68 18.92
CA SER A 471 -18.78 -10.06 18.27
C SER A 471 -18.99 -10.52 16.82
N MET A 472 -17.94 -11.05 16.19
CA MET A 472 -18.00 -11.49 14.80
C MET A 472 -18.79 -12.81 14.68
N PRO A 473 -19.74 -12.91 13.73
CA PRO A 473 -20.41 -14.18 13.46
C PRO A 473 -19.39 -15.22 12.96
N PRO A 474 -19.50 -16.49 13.39
CA PRO A 474 -18.62 -17.55 12.92
C PRO A 474 -18.91 -17.86 11.44
N MET A 475 -18.07 -17.35 10.54
CA MET A 475 -18.19 -17.61 9.09
C MET A 475 -17.48 -18.91 8.67
N ASN A 476 -16.34 -19.21 9.29
CA ASN A 476 -15.58 -20.44 9.04
C ASN A 476 -15.55 -21.27 10.33
N ILE A 477 -15.55 -22.59 10.21
CA ILE A 477 -15.42 -23.50 11.35
C ILE A 477 -13.93 -23.53 11.78
N PRO A 478 -13.58 -23.02 12.98
CA PRO A 478 -12.21 -23.09 13.46
C PRO A 478 -11.84 -24.52 13.85
N LEU A 479 -10.61 -24.93 13.53
CA LEU A 479 -10.07 -26.24 13.89
C LEU A 479 -9.62 -26.22 15.36
N MET A 480 -10.45 -26.76 16.25
CA MET A 480 -10.19 -26.76 17.71
C MET A 480 -9.47 -28.02 18.21
N THR A 481 -9.33 -29.06 17.37
CA THR A 481 -8.68 -30.33 17.73
C THR A 481 -7.31 -30.44 17.08
N MET A 482 -6.26 -30.29 17.85
CA MET A 482 -4.88 -30.49 17.41
C MET A 482 -3.99 -30.96 18.57
N PRO A 483 -2.88 -31.66 18.30
CA PRO A 483 -1.95 -32.08 19.35
C PRO A 483 -1.30 -30.87 20.04
N LEU A 484 -0.93 -31.06 21.31
CA LEU A 484 -0.39 -30.01 22.19
C LEU A 484 0.81 -29.26 21.56
N TYR A 485 1.71 -29.99 20.91
CA TYR A 485 2.88 -29.40 20.28
C TYR A 485 2.50 -28.45 19.14
N LEU A 486 1.44 -28.73 18.36
CA LEU A 486 0.93 -27.86 17.31
C LEU A 486 0.25 -26.62 17.88
N LYS A 487 -0.61 -26.81 18.91
CA LYS A 487 -1.32 -25.70 19.55
C LYS A 487 -0.37 -24.68 20.17
N LEU A 488 0.73 -25.12 20.77
CA LEU A 488 1.71 -24.23 21.41
C LEU A 488 2.80 -23.73 20.46
N THR A 489 2.75 -24.03 19.15
CA THR A 489 3.81 -23.64 18.19
C THR A 489 4.08 -22.15 18.18
N ALA A 490 3.05 -21.32 18.01
CA ALA A 490 3.20 -19.87 17.92
C ALA A 490 3.86 -19.28 19.18
N LEU A 491 3.40 -19.71 20.35
CA LEU A 491 3.94 -19.26 21.63
C LEU A 491 5.39 -19.72 21.82
N MET A 492 5.70 -20.99 21.53
CA MET A 492 7.07 -21.52 21.68
C MET A 492 8.04 -20.82 20.73
N VAL A 493 7.66 -20.61 19.47
CA VAL A 493 8.49 -19.93 18.47
C VAL A 493 8.73 -18.46 18.82
N THR A 494 7.72 -17.76 19.37
CA THR A 494 7.89 -16.37 19.82
C THR A 494 8.78 -16.28 21.05
N ILE A 495 8.63 -17.17 22.05
CA ILE A 495 9.51 -17.23 23.22
C ILE A 495 10.97 -17.49 22.81
N LEU A 496 11.20 -18.45 21.90
CA LEU A 496 12.55 -18.71 21.37
C LEU A 496 13.13 -17.46 20.70
N GLY A 497 12.33 -16.73 19.93
CA GLY A 497 12.76 -15.46 19.34
C GLY A 497 13.12 -14.40 20.39
N PHE A 498 12.36 -14.27 21.49
CA PHE A 498 12.69 -13.37 22.60
C PHE A 498 14.03 -13.71 23.26
N ILE A 499 14.27 -15.00 23.54
CA ILE A 499 15.51 -15.49 24.16
C ILE A 499 16.72 -15.19 23.27
N LEU A 500 16.65 -15.60 22.00
CA LEU A 500 17.73 -15.37 21.03
C LEU A 500 18.06 -13.88 20.89
N ALA A 501 17.03 -13.03 20.80
CA ALA A 501 17.24 -11.61 20.65
C ALA A 501 17.88 -10.97 21.89
N PHE A 502 17.48 -11.40 23.08
CA PHE A 502 18.06 -10.90 24.33
C PHE A 502 19.55 -11.29 24.44
N GLU A 503 19.91 -12.51 24.05
CA GLU A 503 21.31 -12.95 23.97
C GLU A 503 22.12 -12.12 22.96
N ILE A 504 21.60 -11.93 21.75
CA ILE A 504 22.25 -11.11 20.70
C ILE A 504 22.45 -9.67 21.18
N ASN A 505 21.43 -9.08 21.80
CA ASN A 505 21.50 -7.70 22.30
C ASN A 505 22.44 -7.57 23.50
N ASN A 506 22.54 -8.58 24.37
CA ASN A 506 23.55 -8.54 25.44
C ASN A 506 24.96 -8.75 24.90
N TYR A 507 25.13 -9.54 23.83
CA TYR A 507 26.41 -9.70 23.17
C TYR A 507 26.94 -8.37 22.60
N SER A 508 26.07 -7.44 22.20
CA SER A 508 26.51 -6.13 21.69
C SER A 508 27.18 -5.25 22.76
N LYS A 509 27.02 -5.54 24.05
CA LYS A 509 27.72 -4.83 25.14
C LYS A 509 29.16 -5.31 25.32
N ASN A 510 29.52 -6.46 24.76
CA ASN A 510 30.87 -6.98 24.85
C ASN A 510 31.83 -6.14 24.01
N LEU A 511 33.07 -5.97 24.48
CA LEU A 511 34.15 -5.27 23.78
C LEU A 511 34.76 -6.12 22.64
N LYS A 512 33.92 -6.73 21.81
CA LYS A 512 34.34 -7.46 20.61
C LYS A 512 33.87 -6.68 19.40
N TYR A 513 34.79 -6.35 18.50
CA TYR A 513 34.48 -5.68 17.24
C TYR A 513 34.38 -6.72 16.12
N PRO A 514 33.17 -7.18 15.75
CA PRO A 514 33.02 -8.13 14.64
C PRO A 514 33.24 -7.42 13.29
N TYR A 515 33.91 -8.10 12.37
CA TYR A 515 33.91 -7.69 10.96
C TYR A 515 32.53 -7.89 10.34
N SER A 516 32.19 -7.06 9.35
CA SER A 516 30.94 -7.18 8.62
C SER A 516 30.91 -8.49 7.82
N SER A 517 29.96 -9.37 8.12
CA SER A 517 29.71 -10.59 7.34
C SER A 517 28.76 -10.29 6.18
N ASP A 518 28.80 -11.12 5.14
CA ASP A 518 27.92 -10.90 3.98
C ASP A 518 26.44 -11.07 4.32
N SER A 519 26.10 -11.86 5.34
CA SER A 519 24.72 -11.94 5.89
C SER A 519 24.25 -10.62 6.51
N THR A 520 25.13 -9.92 7.24
CA THR A 520 24.83 -8.59 7.79
C THR A 520 24.72 -7.53 6.69
N LYS A 521 25.54 -7.62 5.64
CA LYS A 521 25.42 -6.73 4.47
C LYS A 521 24.13 -7.00 3.69
N PHE A 522 23.75 -8.27 3.51
CA PHE A 522 22.52 -8.67 2.83
C PHE A 522 21.28 -8.08 3.51
N SER A 523 21.19 -8.21 4.83
CA SER A 523 20.06 -7.65 5.60
C SER A 523 20.05 -6.11 5.63
N THR A 524 21.22 -5.48 5.80
CA THR A 524 21.30 -4.00 5.85
C THR A 524 20.99 -3.35 4.51
N LEU A 525 21.45 -3.95 3.40
CA LEU A 525 21.26 -3.45 2.03
C LEU A 525 19.99 -4.01 1.35
N LEU A 526 19.01 -4.48 2.13
CA LEU A 526 17.69 -4.90 1.66
C LEU A 526 17.77 -5.98 0.56
N GLY A 527 18.60 -7.00 0.80
CA GLY A 527 18.85 -8.10 -0.12
C GLY A 527 19.49 -7.69 -1.45
N TYR A 528 20.16 -6.52 -1.48
CA TYR A 528 20.65 -5.86 -2.69
C TYR A 528 19.56 -5.58 -3.75
N PHE A 529 18.29 -5.74 -3.39
CA PHE A 529 17.19 -5.64 -4.35
C PHE A 529 17.01 -4.19 -4.84
N PRO A 530 16.89 -3.17 -3.97
CA PRO A 530 16.84 -1.78 -4.44
C PRO A 530 18.10 -1.36 -5.20
N THR A 531 19.28 -1.81 -4.77
CA THR A 531 20.54 -1.43 -5.43
C THR A 531 20.63 -1.93 -6.87
N ILE A 532 20.05 -3.09 -7.18
CA ILE A 532 20.01 -3.65 -8.53
C ILE A 532 18.81 -3.09 -9.30
N MET A 533 17.60 -3.23 -8.74
CA MET A 533 16.34 -2.93 -9.42
C MET A 533 16.06 -1.44 -9.61
N HIS A 534 16.63 -0.54 -8.79
CA HIS A 534 16.46 0.90 -9.00
C HIS A 534 17.56 1.52 -9.85
N ARG A 535 18.63 0.78 -10.16
CA ARG A 535 19.72 1.27 -11.03
C ARG A 535 19.63 0.71 -12.43
N LEU A 536 19.53 -0.62 -12.57
CA LEU A 536 19.66 -1.28 -13.85
C LEU A 536 18.42 -1.09 -14.76
N PRO A 537 17.18 -1.36 -14.34
CA PRO A 537 16.00 -1.12 -15.15
C PRO A 537 15.83 0.35 -15.58
N PRO A 538 15.95 1.37 -14.70
CA PRO A 538 15.84 2.76 -15.13
C PRO A 538 16.95 3.17 -16.11
N HIS A 539 18.18 2.70 -15.91
CA HIS A 539 19.26 2.99 -16.85
C HIS A 539 18.98 2.39 -18.24
N LEU A 540 18.54 1.13 -18.31
CA LEU A 540 18.19 0.49 -19.57
C LEU A 540 17.00 1.18 -20.25
N VAL A 541 15.93 1.51 -19.52
CA VAL A 541 14.75 2.16 -20.09
C VAL A 541 15.08 3.57 -20.60
N LEU A 542 15.81 4.38 -19.82
CA LEU A 542 16.17 5.75 -20.23
C LEU A 542 17.17 5.77 -21.40
N THR A 543 18.12 4.83 -21.42
CA THR A 543 19.05 4.73 -22.56
C THR A 543 18.35 4.24 -23.82
N MET A 544 17.40 3.32 -23.71
CA MET A 544 16.55 2.90 -24.83
C MET A 544 15.65 4.03 -25.30
N SER A 545 15.00 4.78 -24.39
CA SER A 545 14.14 5.90 -24.78
C SER A 545 14.91 7.00 -25.50
N GLN A 546 16.12 7.34 -25.02
CA GLN A 546 16.94 8.34 -25.68
C GLN A 546 17.54 7.82 -26.99
N LYS A 547 18.33 6.74 -26.94
CA LYS A 547 19.13 6.30 -28.09
C LYS A 547 18.28 5.67 -29.19
N PHE A 548 17.36 4.78 -28.81
CA PHE A 548 16.59 4.03 -29.79
C PHE A 548 15.35 4.81 -30.27
N ALA A 549 14.50 5.26 -29.35
CA ALA A 549 13.28 5.97 -29.74
C ALA A 549 13.59 7.38 -30.27
N THR A 550 14.15 8.27 -29.44
CA THR A 550 14.27 9.68 -29.86
C THR A 550 15.36 9.93 -30.90
N SER A 551 16.60 9.48 -30.69
CA SER A 551 17.67 9.82 -31.64
C SER A 551 17.67 8.95 -32.89
N LEU A 552 17.49 7.63 -32.73
CA LEU A 552 17.59 6.72 -33.87
C LEU A 552 16.29 6.75 -34.69
N LEU A 553 15.13 6.43 -34.10
CA LEU A 553 13.88 6.39 -34.87
C LEU A 553 13.43 7.79 -35.28
N ASP A 554 13.07 8.64 -34.30
CA ASP A 554 12.33 9.88 -34.59
C ASP A 554 13.18 10.94 -35.29
N LEU A 555 14.39 11.21 -34.77
CA LEU A 555 15.25 12.26 -35.30
C LEU A 555 16.09 11.83 -36.51
N THR A 556 16.36 10.53 -36.71
CA THR A 556 17.19 10.09 -37.85
C THR A 556 16.41 9.27 -38.87
N TRP A 557 15.85 8.11 -38.52
CA TRP A 557 15.23 7.26 -39.54
C TRP A 557 13.94 7.83 -40.11
N THR A 558 13.01 8.31 -39.28
CA THR A 558 11.76 8.86 -39.82
C THR A 558 11.98 10.16 -40.59
N GLU A 559 12.93 11.00 -40.16
CA GLU A 559 13.33 12.21 -40.90
C GLU A 559 14.10 11.88 -42.20
N THR A 560 14.97 10.88 -42.19
CA THR A 560 15.72 10.51 -43.39
C THR A 560 14.83 9.84 -44.42
N ILE A 561 14.01 8.86 -44.03
CA ILE A 561 13.20 8.03 -44.92
C ILE A 561 12.12 8.83 -45.64
N LEU A 562 11.50 9.82 -44.99
CA LEU A 562 10.35 10.54 -45.55
C LEU A 562 10.71 11.95 -46.05
N PRO A 563 10.92 12.98 -45.20
CA PRO A 563 11.10 14.34 -45.70
C PRO A 563 12.44 14.55 -46.40
N LYS A 564 13.55 13.97 -45.92
CA LYS A 564 14.86 14.20 -46.56
C LYS A 564 15.00 13.47 -47.87
N THR A 565 14.60 12.21 -47.97
CA THR A 565 14.61 11.48 -49.25
C THR A 565 13.71 12.14 -50.29
N THR A 566 12.48 12.54 -49.93
CA THR A 566 11.58 13.22 -50.87
C THR A 566 12.15 14.55 -51.32
N ALA A 567 12.69 15.37 -50.41
CA ALA A 567 13.38 16.60 -50.76
C ALA A 567 14.60 16.36 -51.66
N LEU A 568 15.40 15.33 -51.38
CA LEU A 568 16.57 14.97 -52.20
C LEU A 568 16.16 14.49 -53.59
N ILE A 569 15.10 13.68 -53.71
CA ILE A 569 14.56 13.23 -55.00
C ILE A 569 14.06 14.43 -55.81
N GLN A 570 13.29 15.33 -55.18
CA GLN A 570 12.77 16.55 -55.83
C GLN A 570 13.90 17.48 -56.25
N LEU A 571 14.90 17.70 -55.40
CA LEU A 571 16.08 18.52 -55.72
C LEU A 571 16.91 17.89 -56.84
N LYS A 572 17.09 16.58 -56.83
CA LYS A 572 17.83 15.89 -57.89
C LYS A 572 17.06 15.91 -59.22
N ALA A 573 15.74 15.74 -59.18
CA ALA A 573 14.89 15.88 -60.36
C ALA A 573 14.93 17.31 -60.92
N SER A 574 14.80 18.32 -60.06
CA SER A 574 14.83 19.73 -60.49
C SER A 574 16.18 20.08 -61.11
N THR A 575 17.29 19.77 -60.44
CA THR A 575 18.65 20.01 -60.97
C THR A 575 18.92 19.28 -62.29
N LEU A 576 18.42 18.06 -62.49
CA LEU A 576 18.54 17.35 -63.77
C LEU A 576 17.73 18.02 -64.88
N THR A 577 16.51 18.49 -64.59
CA THR A 577 15.64 19.12 -65.59
C THR A 577 16.06 20.55 -65.96
N SER A 578 16.48 21.35 -64.98
CA SER A 578 16.76 22.78 -65.16
C SER A 578 18.15 23.08 -65.72
N ASN A 579 19.06 22.10 -65.78
CA ASN A 579 20.43 22.27 -66.29
C ASN A 579 20.51 22.33 -67.83
N GLN A 580 19.64 23.13 -68.45
CA GLN A 580 19.65 23.39 -69.89
C GLN A 580 20.64 24.53 -70.23
N LYS A 581 21.47 24.35 -71.25
CA LYS A 581 22.53 25.30 -71.64
C LYS A 581 22.06 26.49 -72.50
N GLY A 582 20.74 26.62 -72.75
CA GLY A 582 20.18 27.70 -73.59
C GLY A 582 20.50 27.61 -75.09
N LEU A 583 21.09 26.50 -75.56
CA LEU A 583 21.48 26.33 -76.96
C LEU A 583 20.30 25.85 -77.81
N ILE A 584 19.84 26.68 -78.76
CA ILE A 584 18.73 26.39 -79.69
C ILE A 584 18.92 25.05 -80.42
N LYS A 585 20.17 24.71 -80.78
CA LYS A 585 20.53 23.43 -81.42
C LYS A 585 20.08 22.21 -80.60
N LEU A 586 20.25 22.24 -79.28
CA LEU A 586 19.88 21.12 -78.40
C LEU A 586 18.37 20.97 -78.29
N TYR A 587 17.63 22.09 -78.28
CA TYR A 587 16.17 22.05 -78.25
C TYR A 587 15.58 21.45 -79.52
N PHE A 588 16.04 21.86 -80.71
CA PHE A 588 15.59 21.24 -81.96
C PHE A 588 15.94 19.75 -82.06
N LEU A 589 17.13 19.35 -81.57
CA LEU A 589 17.50 17.94 -81.48
C LEU A 589 16.52 17.15 -80.58
N SER A 590 16.14 17.71 -79.42
CA SER A 590 15.17 17.08 -78.51
C SER A 590 13.76 16.96 -79.11
N PHE A 591 13.31 17.97 -79.89
CA PHE A 591 12.05 17.90 -80.62
C PHE A 591 12.06 16.83 -81.72
N LEU A 592 13.18 16.68 -82.44
CA LEU A 592 13.31 15.64 -83.46
C LEU A 592 13.29 14.23 -82.84
N ILE A 593 13.99 14.03 -81.72
CA ILE A 593 14.00 12.76 -80.99
C ILE A 593 12.60 12.42 -80.46
N THR A 594 11.89 13.40 -79.89
CA THR A 594 10.52 13.19 -79.39
C THR A 594 9.53 12.87 -80.50
N MET A 595 9.63 13.49 -81.68
CA MET A 595 8.80 13.15 -82.85
C MET A 595 9.07 11.74 -83.40
N ILE A 596 10.33 11.30 -83.40
CA ILE A 596 10.69 9.93 -83.81
C ILE A 596 10.17 8.92 -82.77
N LEU A 597 10.37 9.20 -81.47
CA LEU A 597 9.91 8.34 -80.39
C LEU A 597 8.39 8.26 -80.32
N SER A 598 7.68 9.37 -80.55
CA SER A 598 6.21 9.35 -80.61
C SER A 598 5.77 8.41 -81.72
N MET A 599 6.19 8.63 -82.97
CA MET A 599 5.83 7.76 -84.10
C MET A 599 6.17 6.27 -83.91
N LEU A 600 7.25 5.95 -83.19
CA LEU A 600 7.69 4.56 -82.97
C LEU A 600 7.01 3.86 -81.79
N LEU A 601 6.83 4.54 -80.65
CA LEU A 601 6.34 3.94 -79.40
C LEU A 601 4.87 4.18 -79.18
N PHE A 602 4.43 5.41 -79.42
CA PHE A 602 3.05 5.77 -79.35
C PHE A 602 2.53 5.72 -80.77
N ASN A 603 1.86 4.62 -81.12
CA ASN A 603 0.95 4.67 -82.25
C ASN A 603 -0.06 5.80 -81.98
N TYR A 604 0.28 7.01 -82.40
CA TYR A 604 -0.61 8.12 -82.67
C TYR A 604 -0.86 8.17 -84.20
N PRO A 605 -1.38 7.10 -84.86
CA PRO A 605 -2.19 7.32 -86.03
C PRO A 605 -3.57 7.79 -85.54
N GLU A 606 -3.87 9.04 -85.89
CA GLU A 606 -5.03 9.87 -85.55
C GLU A 606 -4.91 10.76 -84.30
#